data_AF-A0A310SDM4-F1
#
_entry.id   AF-A0A310SDM4-F1
#
_cell.length_a   1.000
_cell.length_b   1.000
_cell.length_c   1.000
_cell.angle_alpha   90.00
_cell.angle_beta   90.00
_cell.angle_gamma   90.00
#
_symmetry.space_group_name_H-M   'P 1'
#
loop_
_entity.id
_entity.type
_entity.pdbx_description
1 polymer ?
#
loop_
_entity_poly.entity_id
_entity_poly.type
_entity_poly.pdbx_seq_one_letter_code
_entity_poly.pdbx_strand_id
1 'polypeptide(L)'
;MLFLVKFSITFIGIDVFDFRDIDNLDLVMASVRIDYKMALQLAYGMVVLEIIHRITVCIFETYWLQHGINGRIGGATPGKSMMGLIVVQCRSVTPVDRPDDPDVVLVLPGRDLGLPLALGRSVVKNMILAFLFPICFALFFFRFNRTVYDLLCNSIVVEDPYRNLNNNRLHQQ
;
A
#
# COMPACT_ATOMS: atom_id res chain seq x y z
N MET A 1 20.90 -34.01 -25.21
CA MET A 1 22.27 -34.52 -24.92
C MET A 1 22.96 -33.71 -23.83
N LEU A 2 23.19 -32.40 -23.98
CA LEU A 2 23.82 -31.55 -22.94
C LEU A 2 23.07 -31.54 -21.59
N PHE A 3 21.74 -31.59 -21.60
CA PHE A 3 20.93 -31.67 -20.38
C PHE A 3 21.16 -32.99 -19.63
N LEU A 4 21.21 -34.12 -20.34
CA LEU A 4 21.45 -35.43 -19.75
C LEU A 4 22.88 -35.55 -19.22
N VAL A 5 23.86 -35.00 -19.92
CA VAL A 5 25.26 -34.96 -19.44
C VAL A 5 25.37 -34.09 -18.19
N LYS A 6 24.75 -32.90 -18.15
CA LYS A 6 24.67 -32.10 -16.92
C LYS A 6 24.01 -32.88 -15.79
N PHE A 7 22.90 -33.56 -16.07
CA PHE A 7 22.17 -34.32 -15.07
C PHE A 7 23.01 -35.49 -14.53
N SER A 8 23.72 -36.23 -15.38
CA SER A 8 24.60 -37.32 -14.96
C SER A 8 25.81 -36.83 -14.18
N ILE A 9 26.41 -35.69 -14.56
CA ILE A 9 27.53 -35.09 -13.82
C ILE A 9 27.07 -34.63 -12.43
N THR A 10 25.89 -33.98 -12.35
CA THR A 10 25.33 -33.56 -11.07
C THR A 10 24.96 -34.77 -10.20
N PHE A 11 24.44 -35.84 -10.80
CA PHE A 11 24.05 -37.06 -10.09
C PHE A 11 25.27 -37.79 -9.47
N ILE A 12 26.36 -37.94 -10.24
CA ILE A 12 27.61 -38.54 -9.75
C ILE A 12 28.27 -37.63 -8.69
N GLY A 13 28.19 -36.31 -8.87
CA GLY A 13 28.64 -35.35 -7.87
C GLY A 13 27.88 -35.48 -6.56
N ILE A 14 26.56 -35.62 -6.60
CA ILE A 14 25.74 -35.81 -5.40
C ILE A 14 26.12 -37.13 -4.70
N ASP A 15 26.22 -38.25 -5.41
CA ASP A 15 26.46 -39.57 -4.83
C ASP A 15 27.82 -39.70 -4.10
N VAL A 16 28.88 -39.05 -4.62
CA VAL A 16 30.22 -39.06 -4.01
C VAL A 16 30.34 -38.10 -2.83
N PHE A 17 29.63 -36.96 -2.88
CA PHE A 17 29.63 -35.99 -1.79
C PHE A 17 28.71 -36.42 -0.64
N ASP A 18 27.57 -37.06 -0.92
CA ASP A 18 26.59 -37.51 0.08
C ASP A 18 27.22 -38.44 1.13
N PHE A 19 28.04 -39.42 0.71
CA PHE A 19 28.65 -40.39 1.64
C PHE A 19 29.70 -39.79 2.60
N ARG A 20 30.34 -38.67 2.22
CA ARG A 20 31.38 -38.01 3.04
C ARG A 20 30.83 -36.82 3.82
N ASP A 21 29.73 -36.25 3.35
CA ASP A 21 29.06 -35.15 4.01
C ASP A 21 28.11 -35.65 5.10
N ILE A 22 27.42 -36.80 4.99
CA ILE A 22 26.39 -37.26 5.98
C ILE A 22 26.79 -37.08 7.47
N ASP A 23 28.02 -37.44 7.88
CA ASP A 23 28.46 -37.27 9.29
C ASP A 23 28.77 -35.82 9.69
N ASN A 24 29.30 -35.00 8.77
CA ASN A 24 29.56 -33.58 9.00
C ASN A 24 28.30 -32.73 8.73
N LEU A 25 27.40 -33.23 7.90
CA LEU A 25 26.10 -32.71 7.53
C LEU A 25 25.15 -32.85 8.71
N ASP A 26 25.20 -33.92 9.51
CA ASP A 26 24.38 -33.98 10.73
C ASP A 26 24.81 -32.93 11.77
N LEU A 27 26.11 -32.65 11.90
CA LEU A 27 26.64 -31.63 12.80
C LEU A 27 26.41 -30.20 12.27
N VAL A 28 26.61 -29.98 10.97
CA VAL A 28 26.29 -28.73 10.27
C VAL A 28 24.77 -28.51 10.22
N MET A 29 23.96 -29.53 9.99
CA MET A 29 22.50 -29.46 10.01
C MET A 29 21.98 -29.27 11.44
N ALA A 30 22.64 -29.81 12.46
CA ALA A 30 22.31 -29.54 13.86
C ALA A 30 22.60 -28.07 14.23
N SER A 31 23.78 -27.55 13.86
CA SER A 31 24.13 -26.14 14.09
C SER A 31 23.28 -25.18 13.26
N VAL A 32 23.05 -25.47 11.97
CA VAL A 32 22.13 -24.73 11.10
C VAL A 32 20.68 -24.86 11.57
N ARG A 33 20.25 -25.99 12.15
CA ARG A 33 18.91 -26.10 12.77
C ARG A 33 18.77 -25.21 13.98
N ILE A 34 19.80 -25.12 14.81
CA ILE A 34 19.81 -24.28 16.01
C ILE A 34 19.79 -22.81 15.58
N ASP A 35 20.64 -22.42 14.63
CA ASP A 35 20.65 -21.06 14.05
C ASP A 35 19.36 -20.76 13.28
N TYR A 36 18.79 -21.71 12.55
CA TYR A 36 17.51 -21.54 11.85
C TYR A 36 16.36 -21.37 12.83
N LYS A 37 16.33 -22.12 13.95
CA LYS A 37 15.33 -21.92 15.00
C LYS A 37 15.46 -20.53 15.63
N MET A 38 16.68 -20.07 15.88
CA MET A 38 16.95 -18.73 16.41
C MET A 38 16.57 -17.65 15.40
N ALA A 39 17.00 -17.78 14.14
CA ALA A 39 16.66 -16.88 13.05
C ALA A 39 15.16 -16.84 12.78
N LEU A 40 14.46 -17.98 12.85
CA LEU A 40 13.02 -18.07 12.69
C LEU A 40 12.28 -17.41 13.86
N GLN A 41 12.78 -17.53 15.09
CA GLN A 41 12.24 -16.78 16.22
C GLN A 41 12.42 -15.27 16.07
N LEU A 42 13.60 -14.82 15.61
CA LEU A 42 13.86 -13.40 15.36
C LEU A 42 13.02 -12.87 14.18
N ALA A 43 12.93 -13.63 13.09
CA ALA A 43 12.08 -13.32 11.94
C ALA A 43 10.61 -13.24 12.34
N TYR A 44 10.13 -14.19 13.16
CA TYR A 44 8.79 -14.14 13.73
C TYR A 44 8.56 -12.87 14.56
N GLY A 45 9.51 -12.51 15.43
CA GLY A 45 9.43 -11.26 16.20
C GLY A 45 9.34 -10.01 15.32
N MET A 46 10.12 -9.94 14.24
CA MET A 46 10.07 -8.84 13.28
C MET A 46 8.72 -8.78 12.54
N VAL A 47 8.21 -9.92 12.08
CA VAL A 47 6.91 -9.99 11.39
C VAL A 47 5.77 -9.57 12.32
N VAL A 48 5.78 -10.00 13.58
CA VAL A 48 4.76 -9.59 14.57
C VAL A 48 4.83 -8.09 14.82
N LEU A 49 6.03 -7.53 15.01
CA LEU A 49 6.21 -6.09 15.21
C LEU A 49 5.72 -5.28 14.01
N GLU A 50 6.00 -5.76 12.80
CA GLU A 50 5.54 -5.16 11.56
C GLU A 50 4.00 -5.15 11.46
N ILE A 51 3.36 -6.27 11.81
CA ILE A 51 1.89 -6.37 11.83
C ILE A 51 1.29 -5.37 12.82
N ILE A 52 1.83 -5.29 14.05
CA ILE A 52 1.36 -4.34 15.07
C ILE A 52 1.49 -2.91 14.54
N HIS A 53 2.66 -2.54 14.03
CA HIS A 53 2.92 -1.23 13.46
C HIS A 53 1.91 -0.90 12.35
N ARG A 54 1.64 -1.85 11.44
CA ARG A 54 0.66 -1.67 10.35
C ARG A 54 -0.75 -1.46 10.87
N ILE A 55 -1.17 -2.21 11.89
CA ILE A 55 -2.49 -2.03 12.52
C ILE A 55 -2.60 -0.64 13.14
N THR A 56 -1.57 -0.18 13.85
CA THR A 56 -1.54 1.18 14.43
C THR A 56 -1.66 2.25 13.35
N VAL A 57 -0.91 2.12 12.24
CA VAL A 57 -0.98 3.07 11.12
C VAL A 57 -2.35 3.04 10.45
N CYS A 58 -2.99 1.87 10.30
CA CYS A 58 -4.35 1.74 9.78
C CYS A 58 -5.37 2.49 10.65
N ILE A 59 -5.31 2.32 11.97
CA ILE A 59 -6.23 2.97 12.91
C ILE A 59 -6.01 4.49 12.86
N PHE A 60 -4.75 4.94 12.86
CA PHE A 60 -4.42 6.35 12.76
C PHE A 60 -4.95 6.97 11.45
N GLU A 61 -4.70 6.33 10.30
CA GLU A 61 -5.19 6.82 9.02
C GLU A 61 -6.73 6.85 8.96
N THR A 62 -7.39 5.82 9.49
CA THR A 62 -8.86 5.78 9.58
C THR A 62 -9.40 6.93 10.42
N TYR A 63 -8.77 7.22 11.57
CA TYR A 63 -9.20 8.29 12.47
C TYR A 63 -9.14 9.68 11.81
N TRP A 64 -8.13 9.93 10.96
CA TRP A 64 -7.98 11.18 10.22
C TRP A 64 -8.87 11.26 8.97
N LEU A 65 -9.30 10.13 8.41
CA LEU A 65 -10.10 10.07 7.19
C LEU A 65 -11.61 9.98 7.44
N GLN A 66 -12.06 9.53 8.62
CA GLN A 66 -13.47 9.25 8.91
C GLN A 66 -14.38 10.49 8.89
N HIS A 67 -13.86 11.65 9.29
CA HIS A 67 -14.59 12.92 9.38
C HIS A 67 -13.61 14.07 9.25
N GLY A 68 -14.03 15.13 8.56
CA GLY A 68 -13.31 16.39 8.62
C GLY A 68 -13.39 17.05 9.99
N ILE A 69 -12.29 17.69 10.38
CA ILE A 69 -12.18 18.42 11.64
C ILE A 69 -12.74 19.84 11.44
N ASN A 70 -13.49 20.36 12.42
CA ASN A 70 -14.06 21.72 12.45
C ASN A 70 -15.09 22.02 11.35
N GLY A 71 -16.02 21.10 11.07
CA GLY A 71 -17.11 21.34 10.11
C GLY A 71 -16.65 21.41 8.64
N ARG A 72 -15.41 21.03 8.37
CA ARG A 72 -14.86 20.89 7.02
C ARG A 72 -15.29 19.55 6.46
N ILE A 73 -15.61 19.51 5.17
CA ILE A 73 -16.00 18.28 4.47
C ILE A 73 -14.73 17.58 4.00
N GLY A 74 -14.67 16.26 4.22
CA GLY A 74 -13.56 15.42 3.81
C GLY A 74 -12.53 15.21 4.92
N GLY A 75 -11.79 14.11 4.80
CA GLY A 75 -10.73 13.74 5.74
C GLY A 75 -9.35 13.90 5.11
N ALA A 76 -8.36 14.33 5.88
CA ALA A 76 -6.99 14.46 5.40
C ALA A 76 -6.02 13.90 6.43
N THR A 77 -5.13 13.01 6.00
CA THR A 77 -3.99 12.63 6.84
C THR A 77 -3.04 13.81 6.99
N PRO A 78 -2.25 13.91 8.07
CA PRO A 78 -1.40 15.07 8.33
C PRO A 78 -0.53 15.49 7.15
N GLY A 79 0.12 14.52 6.48
CA GLY A 79 0.92 14.78 5.28
C GLY A 79 0.11 15.31 4.09
N LYS A 80 -1.13 14.81 3.89
CA LYS A 80 -2.04 15.31 2.84
C LYS A 80 -2.54 16.71 3.16
N SER A 81 -2.84 16.99 4.42
CA SER A 81 -3.24 18.31 4.89
C SER A 81 -2.12 19.35 4.68
N MET A 82 -0.86 18.99 4.95
CA MET A 82 0.30 19.84 4.63
C MET A 82 0.43 20.13 3.13
N MET A 83 0.07 19.17 2.26
CA MET A 83 0.03 19.35 0.82
C MET A 83 -1.25 20.04 0.31
N GLY A 84 -2.24 20.29 1.17
CA GLY A 84 -3.52 20.90 0.78
C GLY A 84 -4.42 19.96 0.02
N LEU A 85 -4.32 18.66 0.32
CA LEU A 85 -5.11 17.61 -0.29
C LEU A 85 -6.10 17.06 0.73
N ILE A 86 -7.33 16.86 0.29
CA ILE A 86 -8.40 16.23 1.07
C ILE A 86 -8.90 14.98 0.35
N VAL A 87 -9.38 14.02 1.14
CA VAL A 87 -10.03 12.82 0.65
C VAL A 87 -11.52 12.94 0.85
N VAL A 88 -12.26 12.83 -0.25
CA VAL A 88 -13.72 12.90 -0.26
C VAL A 88 -14.31 11.63 -0.85
N GLN A 89 -15.55 11.32 -0.46
CA GLN A 89 -16.29 10.24 -1.06
C GLN A 89 -16.68 10.61 -2.50
N CYS A 90 -16.40 9.70 -3.43
CA CYS A 90 -16.79 9.85 -4.81
C CYS A 90 -17.33 8.57 -5.42
N ARG A 91 -18.57 8.65 -5.90
CA ARG A 91 -19.22 7.63 -6.72
C ARG A 91 -19.14 7.95 -8.21
N SER A 92 -19.21 9.23 -8.58
CA SER A 92 -19.15 9.67 -9.98
C SER A 92 -18.21 10.86 -10.13
N VAL A 93 -17.36 10.79 -11.16
CA VAL A 93 -16.46 11.87 -11.58
C VAL A 93 -16.81 12.24 -13.01
N THR A 94 -17.18 13.49 -13.21
CA THR A 94 -17.42 14.06 -14.54
C THR A 94 -16.42 15.18 -14.79
N PRO A 95 -15.64 15.13 -15.87
CA PRO A 95 -14.77 16.25 -16.22
C PRO A 95 -15.64 17.47 -16.52
N VAL A 96 -15.21 18.63 -16.05
CA VAL A 96 -15.84 19.90 -16.41
C VAL A 96 -15.02 20.47 -17.55
N ASP A 97 -15.60 20.55 -18.75
CA ASP A 97 -14.95 21.23 -19.88
C ASP A 97 -14.87 22.72 -19.57
N ARG A 98 -13.71 23.13 -19.03
CA ARG A 98 -13.33 24.54 -18.90
C ARG A 98 -12.18 24.84 -19.86
N PRO A 99 -12.28 25.90 -20.67
CA PRO A 99 -11.23 26.26 -21.60
C PRO A 99 -9.92 26.68 -20.93
N ASP A 100 -9.98 27.13 -19.67
CA ASP A 100 -8.81 27.66 -18.94
C ASP A 100 -8.15 26.62 -18.01
N ASP A 101 -8.82 25.50 -17.68
CA ASP A 101 -8.27 24.50 -16.74
C ASP A 101 -8.88 23.10 -16.95
N PRO A 102 -8.21 22.22 -17.72
CA PRO A 102 -8.74 20.91 -18.12
C PRO A 102 -8.75 19.87 -16.98
N ASP A 103 -8.09 20.15 -15.85
CA ASP A 103 -7.96 19.20 -14.73
C ASP A 103 -9.10 19.32 -13.69
N VAL A 104 -10.07 20.20 -13.92
CA VAL A 104 -11.21 20.39 -13.03
C VAL A 104 -12.24 19.28 -13.21
N VAL A 105 -12.50 18.55 -12.14
CA VAL A 105 -13.49 17.47 -12.12
C VAL A 105 -14.60 17.74 -11.13
N LEU A 106 -15.84 17.46 -11.54
CA LEU A 106 -17.00 17.48 -10.66
C LEU A 106 -17.14 16.10 -9.99
N VAL A 107 -17.16 16.11 -8.66
CA VAL A 107 -17.15 14.93 -7.80
C VAL A 107 -18.48 14.82 -7.06
N LEU A 108 -19.26 13.76 -7.30
CA LEU A 108 -20.48 13.48 -6.54
C LEU A 108 -20.33 12.19 -5.72
N PRO A 109 -20.79 12.14 -4.45
CA PRO A 109 -21.45 13.20 -3.67
C PRO A 109 -20.51 14.20 -2.96
N GLY A 110 -19.19 13.98 -2.97
CA GLY A 110 -18.23 14.94 -2.40
C GLY A 110 -18.32 15.13 -0.88
N ARG A 111 -18.87 14.15 -0.16
CA ARG A 111 -19.06 14.18 1.31
C ARG A 111 -17.94 13.47 2.06
N ASP A 112 -18.01 13.49 3.39
CA ASP A 112 -17.10 12.73 4.25
C ASP A 112 -17.09 11.25 3.89
N LEU A 113 -15.91 10.63 4.04
CA LEU A 113 -15.72 9.25 3.67
C LEU A 113 -16.47 8.30 4.63
N GLY A 114 -16.59 8.69 5.89
CA GLY A 114 -17.18 7.87 6.94
C GLY A 114 -16.25 6.73 7.39
N LEU A 115 -16.54 6.18 8.56
CA LEU A 115 -15.71 5.18 9.23
C LEU A 115 -15.46 3.90 8.39
N PRO A 116 -16.47 3.23 7.78
CA PRO A 116 -16.24 1.95 7.09
C PRO A 116 -15.39 2.09 5.82
N LEU A 117 -15.58 3.18 5.06
CA LEU A 117 -14.80 3.42 3.84
C LEU A 117 -13.39 3.93 4.16
N ALA A 118 -13.24 4.74 5.22
CA ALA A 118 -11.93 5.15 5.73
C ALA A 118 -11.12 3.94 6.22
N LEU A 119 -11.77 2.99 6.91
CA LEU A 119 -11.14 1.77 7.39
C LEU A 119 -10.73 0.86 6.23
N GLY A 120 -11.65 0.61 5.29
CA GLY A 120 -11.36 -0.15 4.09
C GLY A 120 -10.17 0.43 3.31
N ARG A 121 -10.15 1.76 3.10
CA ARG A 121 -9.08 2.45 2.40
C ARG A 121 -7.74 2.28 3.10
N SER A 122 -7.71 2.43 4.42
CA SER A 122 -6.50 2.32 5.24
C SER A 122 -5.95 0.89 5.25
N VAL A 123 -6.83 -0.12 5.34
CA VAL A 123 -6.45 -1.53 5.33
C VAL A 123 -5.91 -1.96 3.97
N VAL A 124 -6.60 -1.62 2.88
CA VAL A 124 -6.12 -1.94 1.52
C VAL A 124 -4.76 -1.27 1.30
N LYS A 125 -4.62 -0.02 1.72
CA LYS A 125 -3.38 0.73 1.54
C LYS A 125 -2.20 0.20 2.37
N ASN A 126 -2.38 -0.07 3.66
CA ASN A 126 -1.26 -0.33 4.57
C ASN A 126 -1.03 -1.83 4.85
N MET A 127 -2.04 -2.68 4.66
CA MET A 127 -1.89 -4.14 4.72
C MET A 127 -1.74 -4.71 3.31
N ILE A 128 -2.72 -4.53 2.43
CA ILE A 128 -2.75 -5.27 1.15
C ILE A 128 -1.59 -4.85 0.23
N LEU A 129 -1.33 -3.57 0.03
CA LEU A 129 -0.23 -3.12 -0.85
C LEU A 129 1.17 -3.45 -0.31
N ALA A 130 1.29 -3.76 0.98
CA ALA A 130 2.56 -4.07 1.60
C ALA A 130 2.86 -5.57 1.70
N PHE A 131 1.83 -6.39 1.91
CA PHE A 131 1.94 -7.85 1.86
C PHE A 131 1.91 -8.38 0.42
N LEU A 132 1.25 -7.67 -0.51
CA LEU A 132 1.19 -8.00 -1.92
C LEU A 132 2.30 -7.26 -2.69
N PHE A 133 3.51 -7.80 -2.72
CA PHE A 133 4.56 -7.36 -3.64
C PHE A 133 4.12 -7.66 -5.10
N PRO A 134 4.34 -6.81 -6.13
CA PRO A 134 5.24 -5.65 -6.25
C PRO A 134 4.53 -4.28 -6.32
N ILE A 135 5.23 -3.24 -5.85
CA ILE A 135 4.85 -1.80 -5.88
C ILE A 135 4.38 -1.33 -7.27
N CYS A 136 4.84 -1.98 -8.33
CA CYS A 136 4.47 -1.69 -9.71
C CYS A 136 2.97 -1.86 -9.99
N PHE A 137 2.30 -2.83 -9.36
CA PHE A 137 0.85 -3.02 -9.53
C PHE A 137 0.02 -2.10 -8.61
N ALA A 138 0.60 -1.69 -7.49
CA ALA A 138 -0.01 -0.75 -6.54
C ALA A 138 -0.19 0.66 -7.13
N LEU A 139 0.70 1.05 -8.03
CA LEU A 139 0.76 2.37 -8.67
C LEU A 139 -0.01 2.47 -9.99
N PHE A 140 -0.84 1.48 -10.36
CA PHE A 140 -1.73 1.66 -11.50
C PHE A 140 -2.70 2.81 -11.21
N PHE A 141 -2.40 3.95 -11.83
CA PHE A 141 -3.27 5.12 -11.89
C PHE A 141 -4.36 4.83 -12.93
N PHE A 142 -5.60 4.73 -12.46
CA PHE A 142 -6.79 4.65 -13.30
C PHE A 142 -7.27 6.07 -13.64
N ARG A 143 -8.30 6.16 -14.50
CA ARG A 143 -8.96 7.42 -14.92
C ARG A 143 -9.08 8.42 -13.77
N PHE A 144 -8.71 9.68 -14.03
CA PHE A 144 -8.67 10.79 -13.06
C PHE A 144 -7.65 10.60 -11.93
N ASN A 145 -6.51 9.96 -12.23
CA ASN A 145 -5.39 9.78 -11.31
C ASN A 145 -5.78 9.02 -10.01
N ARG A 146 -6.75 8.10 -10.11
CA ARG A 146 -7.21 7.30 -8.98
C ARG A 146 -6.34 6.06 -8.79
N THR A 147 -6.00 5.79 -7.55
CA THR A 147 -5.36 4.53 -7.16
C THR A 147 -6.40 3.42 -6.99
N VAL A 148 -5.95 2.17 -7.04
CA VAL A 148 -6.81 0.98 -6.87
C VAL A 148 -7.61 1.04 -5.57
N TYR A 149 -6.95 1.42 -4.47
CA TYR A 149 -7.61 1.53 -3.16
C TYR A 149 -8.64 2.67 -3.12
N ASP A 150 -8.45 3.72 -3.92
CA ASP A 150 -9.41 4.82 -4.03
C ASP A 150 -10.66 4.39 -4.79
N LEU A 151 -10.49 3.59 -5.84
CA LEU A 151 -11.59 2.99 -6.59
C LEU A 151 -12.41 2.02 -5.73
N LEU A 152 -11.75 1.11 -5.01
CA LEU A 152 -12.42 0.13 -4.14
C LEU A 152 -13.23 0.80 -3.02
N CYS A 153 -12.72 1.90 -2.47
CA CYS A 153 -13.37 2.60 -1.37
C CYS A 153 -14.25 3.78 -1.82
N ASN A 154 -14.50 3.93 -3.12
CA ASN A 154 -15.29 5.03 -3.70
C ASN A 154 -14.85 6.39 -3.16
N SER A 155 -13.56 6.66 -3.27
CA SER A 155 -12.91 7.85 -2.74
C SER A 155 -12.04 8.50 -3.80
N ILE A 156 -11.72 9.77 -3.60
CA ILE A 156 -10.82 10.51 -4.47
C ILE A 156 -10.08 11.55 -3.65
N VAL A 157 -8.83 11.80 -4.03
CA VAL A 157 -8.03 12.89 -3.50
C VAL A 157 -8.29 14.12 -4.36
N VAL A 158 -8.70 15.22 -3.73
CA VAL A 158 -8.89 16.52 -4.39
C VAL A 158 -8.14 17.59 -3.61
N GLU A 159 -7.85 18.70 -4.26
CA GLU A 159 -7.29 19.86 -3.57
C GLU A 159 -8.31 20.49 -2.62
N ASP A 160 -7.80 21.00 -1.50
CA ASP A 160 -8.58 21.65 -0.46
C ASP A 160 -9.12 23.00 -0.96
N PRO A 161 -10.44 23.14 -1.15
CA PRO A 161 -11.04 24.35 -1.70
C PRO A 161 -10.86 25.56 -0.77
N TYR A 162 -10.70 25.35 0.54
CA TYR A 162 -10.55 26.43 1.51
C TYR A 162 -9.12 27.00 1.54
N ARG A 163 -8.12 26.17 1.24
CA ARG A 163 -6.73 26.64 1.13
C ARG A 163 -6.50 27.41 -0.18
N ASN A 164 -7.28 27.09 -1.21
CA ASN A 164 -7.22 27.69 -2.53
C ASN A 164 -8.30 28.78 -2.77
N LEU A 165 -8.88 29.35 -1.70
CA LEU A 165 -9.89 30.42 -1.82
C LEU A 165 -9.35 31.67 -2.53
N ASN A 166 -8.03 31.89 -2.48
CA ASN A 166 -7.37 32.99 -3.21
C ASN A 166 -7.35 32.77 -4.73
N ASN A 167 -7.21 31.55 -5.25
CA ASN A 167 -7.33 31.31 -6.70
C ASN A 167 -8.79 31.32 -7.13
N ASN A 168 -9.71 30.74 -6.35
CA ASN A 168 -11.13 30.73 -6.71
C ASN A 168 -11.77 32.13 -6.81
N ARG A 169 -11.22 33.15 -6.14
CA ARG A 169 -11.67 34.54 -6.28
C ARG A 169 -11.10 35.27 -7.49
N LEU A 170 -9.93 34.88 -7.99
CA LEU A 170 -9.32 35.48 -9.18
C LEU A 170 -10.02 35.07 -10.48
N HIS A 171 -10.72 33.92 -10.48
CA HIS A 171 -11.42 33.38 -11.65
C HIS A 171 -12.92 33.75 -11.73
N GLN A 172 -13.39 34.67 -10.88
CA GLN A 172 -14.76 35.23 -10.92
C GLN A 172 -14.80 36.71 -11.34
N GLN A 173 -13.67 37.31 -11.71
CA GLN A 173 -13.59 38.61 -12.40
C GLN A 173 -13.30 38.37 -13.88
#